data_AF-A0A6C0JX64-F1
#
_entry.id   AF-A0A6C0JX64-F1
#
_cell.length_a   1.000
_cell.length_b   1.000
_cell.length_c   1.000
_cell.angle_alpha   90.00
_cell.angle_beta   90.00
_cell.angle_gamma   90.00
#
_symmetry.space_group_name_H-M   'P 1'
#
loop_
_entity.id
_entity.type
_entity.pdbx_description
1 polymer ?
#
loop_
_entity_poly.entity_id
_entity_poly.type
_entity_poly.pdbx_seq_one_letter_code
_entity_poly.pdbx_strand_id
1 'polypeptide(L)'
;MRVVFKPSPSVSHKYRVVLPSKVAFDIGSIHTEDYTDHKNTRLMRAHLIRRGAKIPREVRIETDENEIHRGMLHVNESYNEDWDDPHNKLFWDRWLLWSYTNVEHSKLWLAMRHGILFMPYDDNFTCI
;
A
#
# COMPACT_ATOMS: atom_id res chain seq x y z
N MET A 1 -1.63 -11.88 11.09
CA MET A 1 -0.15 -11.81 11.04
C MET A 1 0.33 -10.56 11.79
N ARG A 2 1.36 -10.62 12.66
CA ARG A 2 1.87 -9.44 13.40
C ARG A 2 3.05 -8.81 12.67
N VAL A 3 2.99 -7.51 12.40
CA VAL A 3 3.96 -6.84 11.53
C VAL A 3 4.38 -5.51 12.12
N VAL A 4 5.64 -5.14 11.97
CA VAL A 4 6.13 -3.81 12.35
C VAL A 4 6.23 -2.96 11.09
N PHE A 5 5.61 -1.78 11.12
CA PHE A 5 5.69 -0.78 10.05
C PHE A 5 6.37 0.48 10.58
N LYS A 6 7.45 0.92 9.94
CA LYS A 6 8.28 2.03 10.42
C LYS A 6 8.94 2.80 9.26
N PRO A 7 9.55 3.97 9.49
CA PRO A 7 10.38 4.63 8.48
C PRO A 7 11.48 3.70 7.96
N SER A 8 11.72 3.73 6.65
CA SER A 8 12.79 2.94 6.04
C SER A 8 14.15 3.57 6.35
N PRO A 9 15.20 2.77 6.68
CA PRO A 9 16.56 3.27 6.78
C PRO A 9 17.23 3.46 5.41
N SER A 10 16.61 2.99 4.33
CA SER A 10 17.08 3.20 2.96
C SER A 10 16.74 4.61 2.49
N VAL A 11 17.73 5.33 1.95
CA VAL A 11 17.58 6.69 1.40
C VAL A 11 16.69 6.79 0.17
N SER A 12 16.31 5.65 -0.41
CA SER A 12 15.45 5.58 -1.60
C SER A 12 14.01 5.24 -1.26
N HIS A 13 13.72 4.77 -0.04
CA HIS A 13 12.41 4.25 0.33
C HIS A 13 11.80 4.94 1.55
N LYS A 14 10.48 5.10 1.56
CA LYS A 14 9.75 5.78 2.63
C LYS A 14 9.60 4.92 3.88
N TYR A 15 9.19 3.67 3.70
CA TYR A 15 8.78 2.81 4.80
C TYR A 15 9.39 1.43 4.75
N ARG A 16 9.51 0.78 5.90
CA ARG A 16 9.90 -0.61 6.07
C ARG A 16 8.80 -1.39 6.76
N VAL A 17 8.49 -2.54 6.19
CA VAL A 17 7.62 -3.56 6.78
C VAL A 17 8.50 -4.71 7.27
N VAL A 18 8.32 -5.15 8.53
CA VAL A 18 9.04 -6.31 9.10
C VAL A 18 8.05 -7.39 9.51
N LEU A 19 8.19 -8.57 8.91
CA LEU A 19 7.36 -9.74 9.13
C LEU A 19 7.77 -10.48 10.42
N PRO A 20 6.92 -11.38 10.96
CA PRO A 20 7.28 -12.24 12.10
C PRO A 20 8.54 -13.08 11.86
N SER A 21 8.78 -13.46 10.61
CA SER A 21 9.95 -14.22 10.17
C SER A 21 11.25 -13.39 10.13
N LYS A 22 11.19 -12.10 10.50
CA LYS A 22 12.28 -11.11 10.39
C LYS A 22 12.67 -10.73 8.97
N VAL A 23 11.94 -11.22 7.97
CA VAL A 23 12.03 -10.69 6.59
C VAL A 23 11.53 -9.25 6.61
N ALA A 24 12.23 -8.37 5.90
CA ALA A 24 11.89 -6.96 5.80
C ALA A 24 11.75 -6.51 4.35
N PHE A 25 10.78 -5.64 4.09
CA PHE A 25 10.54 -5.01 2.79
C PHE A 25 10.55 -3.49 2.93
N ASP A 26 11.43 -2.83 2.16
CA ASP A 26 11.42 -1.38 2.03
C ASP A 26 10.50 -1.00 0.86
N ILE A 27 9.50 -0.14 1.09
CA ILE A 27 8.43 0.20 0.15
C ILE A 27 8.25 1.71 0.00
N GLY A 28 7.67 2.11 -1.14
CA GLY A 28 7.44 3.52 -1.49
C GLY A 28 8.73 4.25 -1.82
N SER A 29 8.79 4.91 -2.98
CA SER A 29 9.98 5.65 -3.39
C SER A 29 9.93 7.09 -2.86
N ILE A 30 11.06 7.61 -2.39
CA ILE A 30 11.16 9.03 -1.97
C ILE A 30 11.17 9.98 -3.18
N HIS A 31 11.57 9.48 -4.36
CA HIS A 31 11.72 10.29 -5.57
C HIS A 31 10.46 10.36 -6.43
N THR A 32 9.44 9.57 -6.11
CA THR A 32 8.22 9.47 -6.92
C THR A 32 7.01 9.47 -6.02
N GLU A 33 6.03 10.30 -6.37
CA GLU A 33 4.79 10.38 -5.62
C GLU A 33 3.96 9.09 -5.73
N ASP A 34 3.37 8.69 -4.60
CA ASP A 34 2.35 7.67 -4.51
C ASP A 34 1.01 8.27 -4.07
N TYR A 35 -0.02 7.42 -3.93
CA TYR A 35 -1.37 7.91 -3.64
C TYR A 35 -1.49 8.61 -2.29
N THR A 36 -0.60 8.30 -1.35
CA THR A 36 -0.55 8.95 -0.04
C THR A 36 -0.03 10.39 -0.14
N ASP A 37 0.76 10.71 -1.17
CA ASP A 37 1.24 12.07 -1.44
C ASP A 37 0.22 12.86 -2.27
N HIS A 38 -0.10 12.37 -3.47
CA HIS A 38 -0.81 13.16 -4.48
C HIS A 38 -2.34 13.15 -4.28
N LYS A 39 -2.89 12.15 -3.59
CA LYS A 39 -4.32 11.97 -3.25
C LYS A 39 -5.31 11.95 -4.43
N ASN A 40 -4.80 12.05 -5.66
CA ASN A 40 -5.56 11.96 -6.89
C ASN A 40 -5.91 10.50 -7.26
N THR A 41 -7.21 10.19 -7.29
CA THR A 41 -7.75 8.85 -7.58
C THR A 41 -7.52 8.41 -9.03
N ARG A 42 -7.49 9.36 -9.97
CA ARG A 42 -7.24 9.08 -11.39
C ARG A 42 -5.78 8.68 -11.62
N LEU A 43 -4.84 9.34 -10.95
CA LEU A 43 -3.43 8.96 -10.97
C LEU A 43 -3.19 7.60 -10.32
N MET A 44 -3.84 7.32 -9.18
CA MET A 44 -3.82 6.00 -8.54
C MET A 44 -4.34 4.91 -9.48
N ARG A 45 -5.49 5.12 -10.11
CA ARG A 45 -6.04 4.17 -11.09
C ARG A 45 -5.09 3.96 -12.27
N ALA A 46 -4.55 5.04 -12.83
CA ALA A 46 -3.61 4.97 -13.94
C ALA A 46 -2.32 4.22 -13.57
N HIS A 47 -1.81 4.42 -12.35
CA HIS A 47 -0.66 3.68 -11.83
C HIS A 47 -0.95 2.18 -11.75
N LEU A 48 -2.07 1.80 -11.13
CA LEU A 48 -2.45 0.39 -10.98
C LEU A 48 -2.73 -0.30 -12.33
N ILE A 49 -3.31 0.42 -13.31
CA ILE A 49 -3.45 -0.09 -14.69
C ILE A 49 -2.08 -0.48 -15.27
N ARG A 50 -1.07 0.39 -15.13
CA ARG A 50 0.29 0.11 -15.63
C ARG A 50 0.93 -1.10 -14.95
N ARG A 51 0.53 -1.40 -13.72
CA ARG A 51 0.96 -2.56 -12.94
C ARG A 51 0.13 -3.82 -13.18
N GLY A 52 -0.78 -3.78 -14.17
CA GLY A 52 -1.54 -4.95 -14.61
C GLY A 52 -2.84 -5.21 -13.83
N ALA A 53 -3.37 -4.22 -13.10
CA ALA A 53 -4.62 -4.36 -12.36
C ALA A 53 -5.77 -4.88 -13.22
N LYS A 54 -6.47 -5.92 -12.73
CA LYS A 54 -7.68 -6.45 -13.36
C LYS A 54 -8.91 -5.63 -12.96
N ILE A 55 -9.04 -4.44 -13.55
CA ILE A 55 -10.10 -3.49 -13.20
C ILE A 55 -11.37 -3.77 -14.03
N PRO A 56 -12.55 -3.89 -13.40
CA PRO A 56 -13.84 -3.97 -14.09
C PRO A 56 -14.08 -2.78 -15.03
N ARG A 57 -14.84 -2.98 -16.10
CA ARG A 57 -15.04 -1.95 -17.13
C ARG A 57 -15.69 -0.70 -16.56
N GLU A 58 -16.61 -0.87 -15.62
CA GLU A 58 -17.37 0.18 -14.94
C GLU A 58 -16.42 1.11 -14.19
N VAL A 59 -15.52 0.53 -13.38
CA VAL A 59 -14.51 1.29 -12.62
C VAL A 59 -13.48 1.94 -13.55
N ARG A 60 -13.21 1.37 -14.74
CA ARG A 60 -12.29 1.98 -15.72
C ARG A 60 -12.85 3.24 -16.37
N ILE A 61 -14.15 3.28 -16.65
CA ILE A 61 -14.80 4.44 -17.29
C ILE A 61 -15.34 5.45 -16.28
N GLU A 62 -15.37 5.10 -15.00
CA GLU A 62 -15.85 5.99 -13.94
C GLU A 62 -15.08 7.33 -13.91
N THR A 63 -15.82 8.40 -13.61
CA THR A 63 -15.33 9.78 -13.59
C THR A 63 -15.42 10.40 -12.19
N ASP A 64 -16.37 9.93 -11.35
CA ASP A 64 -16.50 10.33 -9.96
C ASP A 64 -15.35 9.77 -9.13
N GLU A 65 -14.68 10.65 -8.39
CA GLU A 65 -13.46 10.28 -7.67
C GLU A 65 -13.74 9.32 -6.51
N ASN A 66 -14.90 9.45 -5.86
CA ASN A 66 -15.26 8.58 -4.73
C ASN A 66 -15.61 7.18 -5.23
N GLU A 67 -16.33 7.08 -6.35
CA GLU A 67 -16.65 5.80 -6.97
C GLU A 67 -15.41 5.13 -7.56
N ILE A 68 -14.47 5.89 -8.14
CA ILE A 68 -13.14 5.36 -8.52
C ILE A 68 -12.44 4.79 -7.29
N HIS A 69 -12.35 5.55 -6.20
CA HIS A 69 -11.67 5.10 -4.98
C HIS A 69 -12.30 3.81 -4.44
N ARG A 70 -13.62 3.77 -4.27
CA ARG A 70 -14.37 2.60 -3.80
C ARG A 70 -14.17 1.41 -4.72
N GLY A 71 -14.33 1.59 -6.03
CA GLY A 71 -14.14 0.54 -7.01
C GLY A 71 -12.72 -0.04 -6.98
N MET A 72 -11.70 0.81 -6.89
CA MET A 72 -10.29 0.40 -6.86
C MET A 72 -9.89 -0.33 -5.57
N LEU A 73 -10.58 -0.11 -4.45
CA LEU A 73 -10.36 -0.91 -3.23
C LEU A 73 -10.78 -2.37 -3.42
N HIS A 74 -11.72 -2.65 -4.32
CA HIS A 74 -12.16 -4.01 -4.62
C HIS A 74 -11.28 -4.71 -5.66
N VAL A 75 -10.38 -3.99 -6.35
CA VAL A 75 -9.44 -4.58 -7.31
C VAL A 75 -8.23 -5.17 -6.59
N ASN A 76 -8.31 -6.47 -6.30
CA ASN A 76 -7.27 -7.25 -5.62
C ASN A 76 -6.40 -8.09 -6.58
N GLU A 77 -6.76 -8.23 -7.85
CA GLU A 77 -6.00 -9.04 -8.81
C GLU A 77 -5.19 -8.19 -9.80
N SER A 78 -4.03 -8.72 -10.19
CA SER A 78 -3.20 -8.20 -11.28
C SER A 78 -2.77 -9.34 -12.23
N TYR A 79 -2.48 -9.00 -13.47
CA TYR A 79 -1.85 -9.91 -14.43
C TYR A 79 -0.33 -10.04 -14.22
N ASN A 80 0.31 -9.02 -13.65
CA ASN A 80 1.77 -8.92 -13.58
C ASN A 80 2.32 -9.07 -12.16
N GLU A 81 1.47 -8.91 -11.15
CA GLU A 81 1.89 -8.84 -9.75
C GLU A 81 1.01 -9.71 -8.87
N ASP A 82 1.62 -10.25 -7.81
CA ASP A 82 0.91 -10.95 -6.75
C ASP A 82 0.61 -9.98 -5.60
N TRP A 83 -0.67 -9.68 -5.42
CA TRP A 83 -1.19 -8.79 -4.36
C TRP A 83 -1.92 -9.55 -3.26
N ASP A 84 -1.93 -10.88 -3.30
CA ASP A 84 -2.55 -11.70 -2.27
C ASP A 84 -1.51 -12.29 -1.30
N ASP A 85 -0.23 -12.40 -1.71
CA ASP A 85 0.86 -12.91 -0.87
C ASP A 85 1.56 -11.83 -0.01
N PRO A 86 1.39 -11.84 1.34
CA PRO A 86 2.09 -10.90 2.23
C PRO A 86 3.59 -11.13 2.35
N HIS A 87 4.11 -12.25 1.82
CA HIS A 87 5.55 -12.51 1.71
C HIS A 87 6.18 -11.86 0.46
N ASN A 88 5.40 -11.10 -0.32
CA ASN A 88 5.88 -10.34 -1.45
C ASN A 88 5.95 -8.84 -1.13
N LYS A 89 7.02 -8.16 -1.57
CA LYS A 89 7.14 -6.69 -1.48
C LYS A 89 5.96 -5.96 -2.15
N LEU A 90 5.48 -6.47 -3.28
CA LEU A 90 4.46 -5.82 -4.10
C LEU A 90 3.10 -5.77 -3.40
N PHE A 91 2.78 -6.77 -2.57
CA PHE A 91 1.62 -6.76 -1.69
C PHE A 91 1.63 -5.51 -0.79
N TRP A 92 2.74 -5.27 -0.11
CA TRP A 92 2.85 -4.15 0.82
C TRP A 92 2.79 -2.80 0.12
N ASP A 93 3.48 -2.68 -1.01
CA ASP A 93 3.47 -1.46 -1.83
C ASP A 93 2.05 -1.14 -2.32
N ARG A 94 1.35 -2.14 -2.90
CA ARG A 94 -0.04 -2.01 -3.36
C ARG A 94 -0.99 -1.59 -2.25
N TRP A 95 -0.95 -2.28 -1.11
CA TRP A 95 -1.97 -2.10 -0.09
C TRP A 95 -1.71 -0.92 0.84
N LEU A 96 -0.45 -0.63 1.20
CA LEU A 96 -0.14 0.50 2.07
C LEU A 96 -0.15 1.84 1.34
N LEU A 97 0.34 1.88 0.09
CA LEU A 97 0.59 3.14 -0.63
C LEU A 97 -0.41 3.44 -1.74
N TRP A 98 -1.18 2.46 -2.20
CA TRP A 98 -2.13 2.62 -3.32
C TRP A 98 -3.58 2.24 -2.97
N SER A 99 -3.92 2.14 -1.69
CA SER A 99 -5.31 1.89 -1.24
C SER A 99 -6.00 3.14 -0.75
N TYR A 100 -5.40 3.83 0.22
CA TYR A 100 -5.91 5.08 0.78
C TYR A 100 -4.90 6.21 0.62
N THR A 101 -5.42 7.43 0.70
CA THR A 101 -4.64 8.67 0.74
C THR A 101 -3.90 8.88 2.07
N ASN A 102 -4.13 8.00 3.05
CA ASN A 102 -3.51 8.02 4.36
C ASN A 102 -3.07 6.59 4.71
N VAL A 103 -1.79 6.41 5.06
CA VAL A 103 -1.21 5.13 5.46
C VAL A 103 -1.94 4.52 6.67
N GLU A 104 -2.41 5.33 7.62
CA GLU A 104 -3.14 4.82 8.78
C GLU A 104 -4.48 4.17 8.36
N HIS A 105 -5.18 4.75 7.38
CA HIS A 105 -6.38 4.12 6.82
C HIS A 105 -6.02 2.84 6.05
N SER A 106 -4.91 2.83 5.30
CA SER A 106 -4.42 1.61 4.65
C SER A 106 -4.09 0.50 5.65
N LYS A 107 -3.48 0.84 6.80
CA LYS A 107 -3.21 -0.11 7.89
C LYS A 107 -4.49 -0.68 8.47
N LEU A 108 -5.48 0.16 8.78
CA LEU A 108 -6.79 -0.28 9.26
C LEU A 108 -7.47 -1.21 8.26
N TRP A 109 -7.41 -0.88 6.98
CA TRP A 109 -7.95 -1.73 5.92
C TRP A 109 -7.27 -3.10 5.85
N LEU A 110 -5.94 -3.13 5.90
CA LEU A 110 -5.17 -4.39 5.94
C LEU A 110 -5.49 -5.21 7.21
N ALA A 111 -5.71 -4.55 8.34
CA ALA A 111 -6.12 -5.22 9.56
C ALA A 111 -7.48 -5.88 9.43
N MET A 112 -8.47 -5.16 8.88
CA MET A 112 -9.84 -5.66 8.71
C MET A 112 -9.94 -6.74 7.62
N ARG A 113 -9.27 -6.54 6.48
CA ARG A 113 -9.43 -7.40 5.29
C ARG A 113 -8.46 -8.57 5.24
N HIS A 114 -7.23 -8.38 5.67
CA HIS A 114 -6.16 -9.39 5.59
C HIS A 114 -5.72 -9.93 6.97
N GLY A 115 -6.34 -9.48 8.07
CA GLY A 115 -5.98 -9.93 9.42
C GLY A 115 -4.54 -9.57 9.83
N ILE A 116 -4.02 -8.46 9.30
CA ILE A 116 -2.67 -7.96 9.60
C ILE A 116 -2.73 -7.02 10.81
N LEU A 117 -2.04 -7.38 11.89
CA LEU A 117 -1.93 -6.56 13.08
C LEU A 117 -0.61 -5.79 13.04
N PHE A 118 -0.68 -4.46 12.95
CA PHE A 118 0.48 -3.59 13.06
C PHE A 118 0.85 -3.40 14.51
N MET A 119 2.05 -3.87 14.88
CA MET A 119 2.62 -3.69 16.21
C MET A 119 3.20 -2.28 16.32
N PRO A 120 3.13 -1.65 17.50
CA PRO A 120 3.85 -0.42 17.75
C PRO A 120 5.33 -0.65 17.47
N TYR A 121 5.95 0.30 16.79
CA TYR A 121 7.40 0.38 16.72
C TYR A 121 7.82 1.32 17.83
N ASP A 122 8.57 0.80 18.82
CA ASP A 122 9.12 1.63 19.88
C ASP A 122 10.16 2.57 19.27
N ASP A 123 9.75 3.82 19.04
CA ASP A 123 10.62 4.96 18.67
C ASP A 123 11.38 5.51 19.89
N ASN A 124 11.46 4.75 20.99
CA ASN A 124 12.12 5.12 22.26
C ASN A 124 13.65 5.20 22.17
N PHE A 125 14.20 5.62 21.02
CA PHE A 125 15.58 6.04 20.83
C PHE A 125 15.68 7.51 20.40
N THR A 126 14.93 8.40 21.05
CA THR A 126 15.40 9.77 21.31
C THR A 126 16.07 9.81 22.69
N CYS A 127 17.19 9.10 22.80
CA CYS A 127 18.24 9.45 23.77
C CYS A 127 19.40 10.03 22.97
N ILE A 128 19.51 11.35 22.96
CA ILE A 128 20.62 12.22 23.39
C ILE A 128 20.37 13.59 22.76
#